data_AF-A0A8U0PML5-F1
#
_entry.id   AF-A0A8U0PML5-F1
#
_cell.length_a   1.000
_cell.length_b   1.000
_cell.length_c   1.000
_cell.angle_alpha   90.00
_cell.angle_beta   90.00
_cell.angle_gamma   90.00
#
_symmetry.space_group_name_H-M   'P 1'
#
loop_
_entity.id
_entity.type
_entity.pdbx_description
1 polymer ?
#
loop_
_entity_poly.entity_id
_entity_poly.type
_entity_poly.pdbx_seq_one_letter_code
_entity_poly.pdbx_strand_id
1 'polypeptide(L)'
;MRRLYENVASFSENVASFSENVASFSENAASLVRMRSLYENVESFSENVESFSENVESFSGGMALSLLILIVLVFPFLTAAKHNTTAGGCAIIRPPRDGGIRYRGLTQEQIRSVQVLPLDYEIEYICRGNRVIVGPEVRKCLPNGTWTDLTQRSKCCEYLFYSNTLHN
;
A
#
# COMPACT_ATOMS: atom_id res chain seq x y z
N MET A 1 30.70 -92.54 33.88
CA MET A 1 31.62 -91.42 33.58
C MET A 1 31.35 -90.76 32.23
N ARG A 2 31.32 -91.46 31.09
CA ARG A 2 31.11 -90.84 29.75
C ARG A 2 29.83 -89.98 29.64
N ARG A 3 28.67 -90.48 30.07
CA ARG A 3 27.40 -89.73 30.08
C ARG A 3 27.42 -88.46 30.95
N LEU A 4 28.17 -88.48 32.05
CA LEU A 4 28.36 -87.29 32.90
C LEU A 4 29.17 -86.22 32.15
N TYR A 5 30.20 -86.63 31.40
CA TYR A 5 31.00 -85.73 30.59
C TYR A 5 30.20 -85.13 29.43
N GLU A 6 29.38 -85.92 28.75
CA GLU A 6 28.47 -85.47 27.68
C GLU A 6 27.40 -84.48 28.20
N ASN A 7 26.85 -84.74 29.39
CA ASN A 7 25.90 -83.81 30.04
C ASN A 7 26.58 -82.51 30.48
N VAL A 8 27.81 -82.57 30.99
CA VAL A 8 28.58 -81.38 31.36
C VAL A 8 28.96 -80.57 30.11
N ALA A 9 29.35 -81.24 29.01
CA ALA A 9 29.66 -80.60 27.74
C ALA A 9 28.43 -79.88 27.16
N SER A 10 27.29 -80.57 27.05
CA SER A 10 26.04 -79.97 26.56
C SER A 10 25.51 -78.84 27.47
N PHE A 11 25.69 -78.96 28.79
CA PHE A 11 25.38 -77.86 29.70
C PHE A 11 26.29 -76.65 29.46
N SER A 12 27.59 -76.87 29.23
CA SER A 12 28.55 -75.82 28.91
C SER A 12 28.22 -75.12 27.59
N GLU A 13 27.78 -75.87 26.57
CA GLU A 13 27.32 -75.31 25.29
C GLU A 13 26.06 -74.46 25.48
N ASN A 14 25.11 -74.92 26.30
CA ASN A 14 23.92 -74.15 26.62
C ASN A 14 24.25 -72.84 27.37
N VAL A 15 25.17 -72.88 28.33
CA VAL A 15 25.65 -71.69 29.06
C VAL A 15 26.33 -70.71 28.10
N ALA A 16 27.14 -71.21 27.15
CA ALA A 16 27.77 -70.36 26.13
C ALA A 16 26.71 -69.67 25.25
N SER A 17 25.75 -70.42 24.71
CA SER A 17 24.66 -69.84 23.89
C SER A 17 23.79 -68.83 24.64
N PHE A 18 23.56 -69.06 25.95
CA PHE A 18 22.86 -68.11 26.79
C PHE A 18 23.65 -66.81 26.97
N SER A 19 24.97 -66.89 27.12
CA SER A 19 25.83 -65.70 27.24
C SER A 19 25.81 -64.82 25.98
N GLU A 20 25.75 -65.43 24.80
CA GLU A 20 25.62 -64.72 23.52
C GLU A 20 24.25 -64.01 23.40
N ASN A 21 23.17 -64.65 23.85
CA ASN A 21 21.85 -64.04 23.90
C ASN A 21 21.80 -62.83 24.87
N VAL A 22 22.48 -62.91 26.01
CA VAL A 22 22.58 -61.78 26.94
C VAL A 22 23.40 -60.62 26.33
N ALA A 23 24.47 -60.92 25.60
CA ALA A 23 25.27 -59.91 24.91
C ALA A 23 24.44 -59.16 23.84
N SER A 24 23.73 -59.88 22.97
CA SER A 24 22.85 -59.26 21.96
C SER A 24 21.70 -58.46 22.57
N PHE A 25 21.13 -58.90 23.70
CA PHE A 25 20.14 -58.12 24.44
C PHE A 25 20.72 -56.80 24.96
N SER A 26 21.96 -56.81 25.46
CA SER A 26 22.64 -55.61 25.95
C SER A 26 22.92 -54.60 24.84
N GLU A 27 23.27 -55.07 23.64
CA GLU A 27 23.45 -54.22 22.46
C GLU A 27 22.12 -53.61 21.99
N ASN A 28 21.04 -54.40 22.00
CA ASN A 28 19.70 -53.91 21.69
C ASN A 28 19.22 -52.85 22.70
N ALA A 29 19.49 -53.06 24.00
CA ALA A 29 19.20 -52.08 25.04
C ALA A 29 20.00 -50.78 24.84
N ALA A 30 21.28 -50.87 24.46
CA ALA A 30 22.10 -49.70 24.13
C ALA A 30 21.58 -48.92 22.90
N SER A 31 21.03 -49.63 21.90
CA SER A 31 20.37 -49.01 20.73
C SER A 31 19.11 -48.23 21.13
N LEU A 32 18.30 -48.76 22.04
CA LEU A 32 17.12 -48.07 22.59
C LEU A 32 17.49 -46.82 23.40
N VAL A 33 18.59 -46.85 24.15
CA VAL A 33 19.10 -45.67 24.86
C VAL A 33 19.56 -44.58 23.87
N ARG A 34 20.22 -44.94 22.75
CA ARG A 34 20.53 -43.98 21.69
C ARG A 34 19.27 -43.37 21.07
N MET A 35 18.24 -44.18 20.83
CA MET A 35 16.95 -43.68 20.34
C MET A 35 16.33 -42.65 21.30
N ARG A 36 16.44 -42.87 22.61
CA ARG A 36 15.99 -41.90 23.61
C ARG A 36 16.76 -40.58 23.55
N SER A 37 18.09 -40.63 23.46
CA SER A 37 18.90 -39.41 23.31
C SER A 37 18.60 -38.65 22.01
N LEU A 38 18.27 -39.37 20.93
CA LEU A 38 17.84 -38.74 19.68
C LEU A 38 16.49 -38.04 19.83
N TYR A 39 15.56 -38.63 20.59
CA TYR A 39 14.28 -38.02 20.89
C TYR A 39 14.44 -36.71 21.68
N GLU A 40 15.27 -36.70 22.73
CA GLU A 40 15.58 -35.49 23.51
C GLU A 40 16.27 -34.41 22.67
N ASN A 41 17.14 -34.79 21.73
CA ASN A 41 17.75 -33.86 20.78
C ASN A 41 16.72 -33.29 19.78
N VAL A 42 15.76 -34.10 19.33
CA VAL A 42 14.68 -33.64 18.43
C VAL A 42 13.74 -32.70 19.17
N GLU A 43 13.43 -32.98 20.43
CA GLU A 43 12.58 -32.15 21.28
C GLU A 43 13.24 -30.79 21.57
N SER A 44 14.51 -30.78 21.99
CA SER A 44 15.27 -29.52 22.18
C SER A 44 15.51 -28.76 20.87
N PHE A 45 15.65 -29.44 19.74
CA PHE A 45 15.67 -28.78 18.43
C PHE A 45 14.32 -28.14 18.10
N SER A 46 13.20 -28.80 18.43
CA SER A 46 11.86 -28.24 18.24
C SER A 46 11.65 -26.96 19.05
N GLU A 47 12.07 -26.93 20.31
CA GLU A 47 12.03 -25.72 21.16
C GLU A 47 12.89 -24.58 20.58
N ASN A 48 14.07 -24.91 20.03
CA ASN A 48 14.91 -23.93 19.35
C ASN A 48 14.27 -23.37 18.07
N VAL A 49 13.51 -24.17 17.32
CA VAL A 49 12.78 -23.71 16.14
C VAL A 49 11.63 -22.78 16.54
N GLU A 50 10.92 -23.07 17.62
CA GLU A 50 9.83 -22.24 18.13
C GLU A 50 10.33 -20.86 18.59
N SER A 51 11.39 -20.83 19.41
CA SER A 51 12.03 -19.57 19.82
C SER A 51 12.64 -18.77 18.65
N PHE A 52 13.13 -19.44 17.61
CA PHE A 52 13.56 -18.77 16.39
C PHE A 52 12.38 -18.12 15.65
N SER A 53 11.22 -18.78 15.59
CA SER A 53 10.01 -18.21 14.99
C SER A 53 9.57 -16.92 15.70
N GLU A 54 9.56 -16.91 17.03
CA GLU A 54 9.25 -15.70 17.82
C GLU A 54 10.25 -14.55 17.56
N ASN A 55 11.53 -14.88 17.39
CA ASN A 55 12.56 -13.89 17.01
C ASN A 55 12.34 -13.32 15.60
N VAL A 56 11.90 -14.15 14.64
CA VAL A 56 11.56 -13.68 13.28
C VAL A 56 10.33 -12.78 13.30
N GLU A 57 9.30 -13.13 14.08
CA GLU A 57 8.09 -12.31 14.22
C GLU A 57 8.37 -10.96 14.89
N SER A 58 9.19 -10.94 15.95
CA SER A 58 9.59 -9.69 16.61
C SER A 58 10.47 -8.80 15.72
N PHE A 59 11.39 -9.39 14.93
CA PHE A 59 12.16 -8.65 13.93
C PHE A 59 11.25 -8.05 12.86
N SER A 60 10.32 -8.84 12.31
CA SER A 60 9.33 -8.38 11.33
C SER A 60 8.46 -7.24 11.88
N GLY A 61 7.99 -7.38 13.14
CA GLY A 61 7.24 -6.33 13.84
C GLY A 61 8.05 -5.06 14.06
N GLY A 62 9.33 -5.18 14.43
CA GLY A 62 10.25 -4.05 14.57
C GLY A 62 10.51 -3.32 13.25
N MET A 63 10.64 -4.06 12.14
CA MET A 63 10.76 -3.50 10.80
C MET A 63 9.48 -2.77 10.37
N ALA A 64 8.30 -3.36 10.64
CA ALA A 64 7.02 -2.73 10.36
C ALA A 64 6.82 -1.45 11.19
N LEU A 65 7.18 -1.47 12.48
CA LEU A 65 7.11 -0.30 13.35
C LEU A 65 8.07 0.80 12.90
N SER A 66 9.29 0.44 12.51
CA SER A 66 10.28 1.37 11.95
C SER A 66 9.78 2.01 10.64
N LEU A 67 9.18 1.22 9.75
CA LEU A 67 8.56 1.73 8.52
C LEU A 67 7.37 2.65 8.81
N LEU A 68 6.51 2.31 9.78
CA LEU A 68 5.40 3.17 10.19
C LEU A 68 5.88 4.49 10.80
N ILE A 69 6.93 4.46 11.63
CA ILE A 69 7.56 5.66 12.18
C ILE A 69 8.16 6.51 11.06
N LEU A 70 8.87 5.91 10.09
CA LEU A 70 9.37 6.61 8.91
C LEU A 70 8.23 7.22 8.10
N ILE A 71 7.15 6.49 7.86
CA ILE A 71 5.97 7.03 7.16
C ILE A 71 5.41 8.21 7.93
N VAL A 72 5.19 8.13 9.24
CA VAL A 72 4.64 9.24 10.06
C VAL A 72 5.59 10.44 10.12
N LEU A 73 6.91 10.24 10.14
CA LEU A 73 7.91 11.30 10.13
C LEU A 73 8.05 11.94 8.74
N VAL A 74 7.90 11.18 7.66
CA VAL A 74 8.00 11.65 6.27
C VAL A 74 6.65 12.19 5.75
N PHE A 75 5.52 11.75 6.30
CA PHE A 75 4.17 12.22 5.94
C PHE A 75 3.99 13.74 6.05
N PRO A 76 4.44 14.44 7.12
CA PRO A 76 4.39 15.91 7.16
C PRO A 76 5.29 16.58 6.11
N PHE A 77 6.32 15.90 5.60
CA PHE A 77 7.12 16.37 4.46
C PHE A 77 6.49 16.04 3.08
N LEU A 78 5.70 14.97 2.98
CA LEU A 78 4.94 14.60 1.78
C LEU A 78 3.62 15.38 1.64
N THR A 79 3.12 16.01 2.72
CA THR A 79 2.09 17.04 2.64
C THR A 79 2.68 18.41 2.26
N ALA A 80 3.43 18.45 1.16
CA ALA A 80 3.80 19.68 0.48
C ALA A 80 3.73 19.50 -1.05
N ALA A 81 2.69 18.81 -1.51
CA ALA A 81 2.13 18.98 -2.86
C ALA A 81 0.61 18.72 -2.87
N LYS A 82 -0.10 19.00 -1.77
CA LYS A 82 -1.44 19.57 -1.93
C LYS A 82 -1.19 20.99 -2.36
N HIS A 83 -1.78 21.42 -3.48
CA HIS A 83 -1.80 22.83 -3.86
C HIS A 83 -2.13 23.64 -2.61
N ASN A 84 -1.13 24.33 -2.09
CA ASN A 84 -1.23 25.12 -0.89
C ASN A 84 -1.91 26.42 -1.32
N THR A 85 -3.20 26.32 -1.65
CA THR A 85 -4.02 27.48 -2.00
C THR A 85 -4.56 28.08 -0.70
N THR A 86 -3.65 28.36 0.24
CA THR A 86 -3.90 29.26 1.37
C THR A 86 -3.91 30.72 0.91
N ALA A 87 -3.61 30.99 -0.37
CA ALA A 87 -4.00 32.21 -1.05
C ALA A 87 -5.38 32.00 -1.67
N GLY A 88 -6.44 32.55 -1.06
CA GLY A 88 -7.79 32.53 -1.62
C GLY A 88 -7.76 32.97 -3.09
N GLY A 89 -8.24 32.13 -3.99
CA GLY A 89 -8.17 32.39 -5.42
C GLY A 89 -8.84 31.29 -6.24
N CYS A 90 -9.06 31.55 -7.53
CA CYS A 90 -9.85 30.70 -8.40
C CYS A 90 -9.01 30.07 -9.50
N ALA A 91 -9.28 28.79 -9.80
CA ALA A 91 -8.57 28.09 -10.87
C ALA A 91 -8.90 28.66 -12.26
N ILE A 92 -7.93 28.59 -13.17
CA ILE A 92 -8.11 28.96 -14.58
C ILE A 92 -9.17 28.07 -15.25
N ILE A 93 -10.06 28.69 -16.02
CA ILE A 93 -11.10 28.00 -16.78
C ILE A 93 -10.61 27.74 -18.21
N ARG A 94 -10.73 26.48 -18.66
CA ARG A 94 -10.45 26.12 -20.06
C ARG A 94 -11.47 26.80 -21.00
N PRO A 95 -11.02 27.56 -22.03
CA PRO A 95 -11.92 28.28 -22.91
C PRO A 95 -12.91 27.36 -23.65
N PRO A 96 -14.16 27.79 -23.89
CA PRO A 96 -15.11 27.06 -24.74
C PRO A 96 -14.60 26.93 -26.19
N ARG A 97 -14.99 25.86 -26.91
CA ARG A 97 -14.59 25.65 -28.33
C ARG A 97 -15.08 26.77 -29.26
N ASP A 98 -16.29 27.26 -29.01
CA ASP A 98 -16.98 28.27 -29.84
C ASP A 98 -16.67 29.71 -29.41
N GLY A 99 -15.70 29.89 -28.52
CA GLY A 99 -15.40 31.17 -27.90
C GLY A 99 -14.00 31.23 -27.30
N GLY A 100 -13.85 32.13 -26.34
CA GLY A 100 -12.64 32.42 -25.60
C GLY A 100 -12.97 32.95 -24.22
N ILE A 101 -11.93 33.13 -23.42
CA ILE A 101 -12.01 33.83 -22.14
C ILE A 101 -10.91 34.89 -22.14
N ARG A 102 -11.28 36.12 -21.85
CA ARG A 102 -10.35 37.23 -21.70
C ARG A 102 -9.96 37.36 -20.24
N TYR A 103 -8.66 37.19 -19.99
CA TYR A 103 -8.02 37.40 -18.70
C TYR A 103 -7.40 38.80 -18.69
N ARG A 104 -7.89 39.69 -17.82
CA ARG A 104 -7.44 41.09 -17.77
C ARG A 104 -6.01 41.20 -17.23
N GLY A 105 -5.11 41.82 -18.00
CA GLY A 105 -3.75 42.09 -17.54
C GLY A 105 -2.82 40.87 -17.48
N LEU A 106 -3.16 39.78 -18.16
CA LEU A 106 -2.30 38.60 -18.31
C LEU A 106 -2.01 38.32 -19.78
N THR A 107 -0.77 37.93 -20.09
CA THR A 107 -0.39 37.42 -21.41
C THR A 107 -0.75 35.94 -21.58
N GLN A 108 -0.75 35.46 -22.83
CA GLN A 108 -1.08 34.07 -23.13
C GLN A 108 -0.10 33.07 -22.48
N GLU A 109 1.16 33.47 -22.32
CA GLU A 109 2.23 32.69 -21.70
C GLU A 109 2.00 32.60 -20.19
N GLN A 110 1.63 33.72 -19.56
CA GLN A 110 1.29 33.75 -18.13
C GLN A 110 0.05 32.93 -17.81
N ILE A 111 -0.96 32.92 -18.69
CA ILE A 111 -2.16 32.08 -18.55
C ILE A 111 -1.81 30.59 -18.56
N ARG A 112 -0.76 30.16 -19.29
CA ARG A 112 -0.33 28.76 -19.32
C ARG A 112 0.40 28.33 -18.05
N SER A 113 1.03 29.28 -17.35
CA SER A 113 1.81 29.00 -16.14
C SER A 113 1.03 29.24 -14.85
N VAL A 114 0.07 30.15 -14.85
CA VAL A 114 -0.72 30.50 -13.65
C VAL A 114 -1.80 29.46 -13.40
N GLN A 115 -1.83 28.93 -12.18
CA GLN A 115 -2.82 27.91 -11.78
C GLN A 115 -4.00 28.53 -11.02
N VAL A 116 -3.79 29.67 -10.36
CA VAL A 116 -4.76 30.33 -9.47
C VAL A 116 -4.74 31.83 -9.71
N LEU A 117 -5.93 32.41 -9.88
CA LEU A 117 -6.17 33.85 -10.02
C LEU A 117 -6.58 34.46 -8.67
N PRO A 118 -6.22 35.72 -8.37
CA PRO A 118 -6.51 36.33 -7.08
C PRO A 118 -8.00 36.54 -6.84
N LEU A 119 -8.38 36.76 -5.58
CA LEU A 119 -9.75 37.18 -5.22
C LEU A 119 -10.16 38.43 -5.97
N ASP A 120 -11.46 38.54 -6.22
CA ASP A 120 -12.08 39.62 -6.97
C ASP A 120 -11.62 39.77 -8.43
N TYR A 121 -10.77 38.87 -8.93
CA TYR A 121 -10.35 38.86 -10.32
C TYR A 121 -11.54 38.56 -11.25
N GLU A 122 -11.64 39.31 -12.35
CA GLU A 122 -12.73 39.19 -13.30
C GLU A 122 -12.26 38.62 -14.64
N ILE A 123 -13.04 37.66 -15.15
CA ILE A 123 -12.89 37.10 -16.49
C ILE A 123 -14.14 37.40 -17.31
N GLU A 124 -13.95 37.54 -18.61
CA GLU A 124 -15.04 37.78 -19.56
C GLU A 124 -15.05 36.71 -20.64
N TYR A 125 -16.22 36.12 -20.87
CA TYR A 125 -16.43 35.21 -21.99
C TYR A 125 -16.55 36.00 -23.28
N ILE A 126 -15.94 35.50 -24.36
CA ILE A 126 -16.01 36.13 -25.67
C ILE A 126 -16.41 35.06 -26.68
N CYS A 127 -17.39 35.34 -27.54
CA CYS A 127 -17.76 34.44 -28.63
C CYS A 127 -16.98 34.73 -29.90
N ARG A 128 -16.73 33.68 -30.69
CA ARG A 128 -16.10 33.82 -32.02
C ARG A 128 -17.16 34.09 -33.09
N GLY A 129 -16.82 34.96 -34.04
CA GLY A 129 -17.71 35.35 -35.12
C GLY A 129 -18.91 36.17 -34.64
N ASN A 130 -20.07 35.92 -35.22
CA ASN A 130 -21.34 36.61 -35.01
C ASN A 130 -22.28 35.85 -34.03
N ARG A 131 -21.69 35.12 -33.08
CA ARG A 131 -22.41 34.39 -32.02
C ARG A 131 -22.65 35.27 -30.79
N VAL A 132 -23.69 34.97 -30.03
CA VAL A 132 -24.09 35.70 -28.82
C VAL A 132 -23.90 34.81 -27.59
N ILE A 133 -23.51 35.43 -26.46
CA ILE A 133 -23.35 34.74 -25.18
C ILE A 133 -24.73 34.54 -24.55
N VAL A 134 -25.00 33.30 -24.13
CA VAL A 134 -26.16 32.93 -23.31
C VAL A 134 -25.66 32.51 -21.94
N GLY A 135 -26.15 33.18 -20.90
CA GLY A 135 -25.70 33.04 -19.52
C GLY A 135 -24.74 34.15 -19.07
N PRO A 136 -24.06 33.99 -17.92
CA PRO A 136 -23.19 35.03 -17.36
C PRO A 136 -22.00 35.35 -18.28
N GLU A 137 -21.90 36.60 -18.71
CA GLU A 137 -20.81 37.07 -19.58
C GLU A 137 -19.51 37.31 -18.80
N VAL A 138 -19.61 37.86 -17.60
CA VAL A 138 -18.48 38.15 -16.71
C VAL A 138 -18.57 37.27 -15.47
N ARG A 139 -17.44 36.73 -15.03
CA ARG A 139 -17.34 36.01 -13.75
C ARG A 139 -16.27 36.62 -12.87
N LYS A 140 -16.55 36.66 -11.58
CA LYS A 140 -15.65 37.17 -10.55
C LYS A 140 -15.20 36.06 -9.62
N CYS A 141 -13.93 36.09 -9.22
CA CYS A 141 -13.39 35.13 -8.27
C CYS A 141 -13.82 35.44 -6.84
N LEU A 142 -14.40 34.46 -6.14
CA LEU A 142 -14.92 34.60 -4.79
C LEU A 142 -13.93 34.07 -3.73
N PRO A 143 -14.04 34.54 -2.47
CA PRO A 143 -13.22 34.05 -1.34
C PRO A 143 -13.28 32.55 -1.08
N ASN A 144 -14.39 31.90 -1.49
CA ASN A 144 -14.56 30.45 -1.39
C ASN A 144 -13.80 29.66 -2.48
N GLY A 145 -13.02 30.33 -3.33
CA GLY A 145 -12.25 29.71 -4.42
C GLY A 145 -13.06 29.36 -5.66
N THR A 146 -14.31 29.84 -5.76
CA THR A 146 -15.21 29.58 -6.89
C THR A 146 -15.51 30.85 -7.68
N TRP A 147 -15.96 30.69 -8.92
CA TRP A 147 -16.42 31.79 -9.76
C TRP A 147 -17.91 32.09 -9.50
N THR A 148 -18.31 33.36 -9.61
CA THR A 148 -19.74 33.74 -9.58
C THR A 148 -20.58 32.97 -10.60
N ASP A 149 -21.85 32.74 -10.27
CA ASP A 149 -22.86 32.13 -11.15
C ASP A 149 -22.46 30.75 -11.71
N LEU A 150 -21.80 29.92 -10.90
CA LEU A 150 -21.31 28.59 -11.31
C LEU A 150 -22.43 27.66 -11.80
N THR A 151 -23.66 27.87 -11.32
CA THR A 151 -24.85 27.09 -11.67
C THR A 151 -25.34 27.37 -13.09
N GLN A 152 -25.08 28.57 -13.63
CA GLN A 152 -25.48 28.95 -14.99
C GLN A 152 -24.28 28.84 -15.93
N ARG A 153 -24.35 28.01 -16.96
CA ARG A 153 -23.23 27.82 -17.89
C ARG A 153 -23.26 28.83 -19.04
N SER A 154 -22.18 29.59 -19.20
CA SER A 154 -21.98 30.50 -20.33
C SER A 154 -21.70 29.71 -21.62
N LYS A 155 -22.49 29.96 -22.67
CA LYS A 155 -22.37 29.31 -23.98
C LYS A 155 -22.46 30.33 -25.11
N CYS A 156 -21.81 30.04 -26.24
CA CYS A 156 -21.92 30.83 -27.45
C CYS A 156 -22.95 30.21 -28.40
N CYS A 157 -24.06 30.90 -28.62
CA CYS A 157 -25.14 30.46 -29.49
C CYS A 157 -25.21 31.33 -30.76
N GLU A 158 -25.71 30.78 -31.87
CA GLU A 158 -26.05 31.60 -33.02
C GLU A 158 -27.31 32.40 -32.73
N TYR A 159 -27.40 33.60 -33.29
CA TYR A 159 -28.51 34.53 -33.04
C TYR A 159 -29.89 33.89 -33.30
N LEU A 160 -30.00 33.04 -34.33
CA LEU A 160 -31.23 32.33 -34.69
C LEU A 160 -31.72 31.33 -33.62
N PHE A 161 -30.82 30.80 -32.79
CA PHE A 161 -31.21 29.91 -31.67
C PHE A 161 -31.53 30.70 -30.41
N TYR A 162 -30.89 31.85 -30.20
CA TYR A 162 -31.13 32.70 -29.03
C TYR A 162 -32.56 33.27 -29.01
N SER A 163 -33.10 33.70 -30.16
CA SER A 163 -34.47 34.22 -30.26
C SER A 163 -35.53 33.19 -29.85
N ASN A 164 -35.29 31.90 -30.10
CA ASN A 164 -36.24 30.83 -29.76
C ASN A 164 -36.28 30.51 -28.25
N THR A 165 -35.19 30.77 -27.52
CA THR A 165 -35.12 30.58 -26.05
C THR A 165 -35.73 31.71 -25.23
N LEU A 166 -35.96 32.89 -25.82
CA LEU A 166 -36.61 34.03 -25.14
C LEU A 166 -38.12 34.11 -25.38
N HIS A 167 -38.68 33.24 -26.22
CA HIS A 167 -40.11 33.22 -26.59
C HIS A 167 -40.84 31.97 -26.10
N ASN A 168 -40.25 31.21 -25.18
CA ASN A 168 -40.90 30.12 -24.44
C ASN A 168 -40.71 30.31 -22.94
#